data_AF-A0A817MB91-F1
#
_entry.id   AF-A0A817MB91-F1
#
_cell.length_a   1.000
_cell.length_b   1.000
_cell.length_c   1.000
_cell.angle_alpha   90.00
_cell.angle_beta   90.00
_cell.angle_gamma   90.00
#
_symmetry.space_group_name_H-M   'P 1'
#
loop_
_entity.id
_entity.type
_entity.pdbx_description
1 polymer ?
#
loop_
_entity_poly.entity_id
_entity_poly.type
_entity_poly.pdbx_seq_one_letter_code
_entity_poly.pdbx_strand_id
1 'polypeptide(L)'
;MQSNDSDASSSLSSSNIIQYGPIQVRLCRRPAPTIATGRRSKHLVLIGAEAAKREKRREKNREAARKLKEKRQCIEYGLSQKLQELQGEHINLQNYLQQLQQRKTNLQEKVNHFGIDPLIDLLSKENQDFTLLFEECIDDLDLLDESVENTFDFAFDFETHSKSMKND
;
A
#
# COMPACT_ATOMS: atom_id res chain seq x y z
N MET A 1 4.48 -71.34 -42.53
CA MET A 1 5.90 -71.47 -42.90
C MET A 1 6.61 -70.32 -42.18
N GLN A 2 6.99 -70.43 -40.91
CA GLN A 2 8.18 -71.08 -40.35
C GLN A 2 9.50 -70.75 -41.07
N SER A 3 10.53 -70.45 -40.26
CA SER A 3 11.98 -70.33 -40.53
C SER A 3 12.49 -68.95 -40.98
N ASN A 4 13.55 -68.33 -40.43
CA ASN A 4 14.53 -68.68 -39.41
C ASN A 4 15.20 -67.40 -38.86
N ASP A 5 15.12 -67.17 -37.55
CA ASP A 5 16.09 -66.32 -36.84
C ASP A 5 17.40 -67.10 -36.73
N SER A 6 18.41 -66.66 -37.47
CA SER A 6 19.75 -67.24 -37.42
C SER A 6 20.57 -66.47 -36.38
N ASP A 7 20.60 -67.01 -35.16
CA ASP A 7 21.53 -66.63 -34.10
C ASP A 7 22.97 -66.92 -34.54
N ALA A 8 23.59 -65.94 -35.20
CA ALA A 8 25.03 -65.91 -35.42
C ALA A 8 25.71 -65.51 -34.10
N SER A 9 25.86 -66.51 -33.23
CA SER A 9 26.77 -66.54 -32.09
C SER A 9 28.23 -66.39 -32.57
N SER A 10 28.62 -65.16 -32.92
CA SER A 10 30.03 -64.83 -33.09
C SER A 10 30.65 -64.64 -31.71
N SER A 11 31.42 -65.65 -31.31
CA SER A 11 32.35 -65.63 -30.19
C SER A 11 33.32 -64.45 -30.35
N LEU A 12 32.92 -63.29 -29.82
CA LEU A 12 33.77 -62.10 -29.75
C LEU A 12 34.91 -62.40 -28.79
N SER A 13 36.07 -62.71 -29.38
CA SER A 13 37.35 -62.84 -28.71
C SER A 13 37.54 -61.69 -27.72
N SER A 14 37.71 -62.01 -26.45
CA SER A 14 37.91 -61.10 -25.31
C SER A 14 39.16 -60.21 -25.38
N SER A 15 39.85 -60.18 -26.53
CA SER A 15 41.12 -59.50 -26.76
C SER A 15 41.05 -57.98 -26.98
N ASN A 16 39.88 -57.34 -26.84
CA ASN A 16 39.69 -55.90 -27.15
C ASN A 16 39.02 -55.06 -26.04
N ILE A 17 38.95 -55.60 -24.82
CA ILE A 17 38.38 -54.90 -23.68
C ILE A 17 39.54 -54.48 -22.76
N ILE A 18 39.66 -53.19 -22.50
CA ILE A 18 40.58 -52.66 -21.49
C ILE A 18 39.76 -52.32 -20.26
N GLN A 19 40.20 -52.80 -19.09
CA GLN A 19 39.54 -52.56 -17.82
C GLN A 19 40.23 -51.44 -17.06
N TYR A 20 39.44 -50.47 -16.61
CA TYR A 20 39.86 -49.38 -15.73
C TYR A 20 39.04 -49.46 -14.43
N GLY A 21 39.57 -50.16 -13.42
CA GLY A 21 38.85 -50.41 -12.17
C GLY A 21 37.57 -51.24 -12.39
N PRO A 22 36.40 -50.84 -11.85
CA PRO A 22 35.15 -51.60 -12.03
C PRO A 22 34.54 -51.46 -13.43
N ILE A 23 35.10 -50.63 -14.32
CA ILE A 23 34.53 -50.32 -15.64
C ILE A 23 35.35 -51.00 -16.74
N GLN A 24 34.65 -51.63 -17.69
CA GLN A 24 35.23 -52.27 -18.88
C GLN A 24 34.90 -51.45 -20.14
N VAL A 25 35.92 -51.06 -20.91
CA VAL A 25 35.77 -50.25 -22.12
C VAL A 25 36.25 -51.03 -23.34
N ARG A 26 35.42 -51.09 -24.38
CA ARG A 26 35.77 -51.67 -25.69
C ARG A 26 36.52 -50.64 -26.53
N LEU A 27 37.70 -50.98 -27.07
CA LEU A 27 38.42 -50.08 -27.97
C LEU A 27 37.73 -49.97 -29.34
N CYS A 28 37.32 -48.76 -29.72
CA CYS A 28 36.88 -48.46 -31.08
C CYS A 28 38.08 -48.46 -32.03
N ARG A 29 38.14 -49.45 -32.93
CA ARG A 29 39.30 -49.66 -33.83
C ARG A 29 39.40 -48.67 -35.00
N ARG A 30 38.39 -47.85 -35.30
CA ARG A 30 38.45 -46.80 -36.34
C ARG A 30 37.59 -45.58 -35.99
N PRO A 31 38.11 -44.35 -36.08
CA PRO A 31 37.25 -43.16 -36.03
C PRO A 31 36.40 -43.10 -37.31
N ALA A 32 35.11 -42.76 -37.15
CA ALA A 32 34.21 -42.60 -38.29
C ALA A 32 34.72 -41.49 -39.24
N PRO A 33 34.60 -41.66 -40.56
CA PRO A 33 35.01 -40.64 -41.53
C PRO A 33 34.23 -39.34 -41.26
N THR A 34 34.93 -38.31 -40.80
CA THR A 34 34.33 -37.04 -40.39
C THR A 34 33.95 -36.19 -41.60
N ILE A 35 32.77 -36.48 -42.17
CA ILE A 35 31.90 -35.44 -42.75
C ILE A 35 31.26 -34.61 -41.60
N ALA A 36 31.33 -35.12 -40.36
CA ALA A 36 30.71 -34.57 -39.16
C ALA A 36 31.46 -33.43 -38.44
N THR A 37 32.64 -32.97 -38.88
CA THR A 37 33.34 -31.89 -38.16
C THR A 37 32.73 -30.50 -38.36
N GLY A 38 31.78 -30.32 -39.31
CA GLY A 38 31.06 -29.06 -39.52
C GLY A 38 31.96 -27.83 -39.80
N ARG A 39 33.26 -28.05 -39.99
CA ARG A 39 34.27 -27.00 -40.04
C ARG A 39 34.39 -26.56 -41.49
N ARG A 40 33.59 -25.55 -41.86
CA ARG A 40 33.76 -24.87 -43.15
C ARG A 40 35.18 -24.30 -43.20
N SER A 41 35.89 -24.54 -44.31
CA SER A 41 37.19 -23.94 -44.59
C SER A 41 37.14 -22.43 -44.33
N LYS A 42 38.11 -21.90 -43.57
CA LYS A 42 38.29 -20.47 -43.25
C LYS A 42 38.35 -19.58 -44.52
N HIS A 43 38.57 -20.19 -45.69
CA HIS A 43 38.81 -19.52 -46.97
C HIS A 43 37.73 -19.79 -48.02
N LEU A 44 36.53 -20.24 -47.65
CA LEU A 44 35.43 -20.38 -48.60
C LEU A 44 34.91 -18.98 -49.01
N VAL A 45 35.54 -18.39 -50.03
CA VAL A 45 35.07 -17.16 -50.66
C VAL A 45 33.83 -17.52 -51.48
N LEU A 46 32.68 -17.03 -51.04
CA LEU A 46 31.45 -17.17 -51.81
C LEU A 46 31.51 -16.15 -52.94
N ILE A 47 31.43 -16.62 -54.18
CA ILE A 47 31.52 -15.79 -55.38
C ILE A 47 30.16 -15.79 -56.08
N GLY A 48 29.81 -14.66 -56.71
CA GLY A 48 28.60 -14.54 -57.54
C GLY A 48 27.30 -14.49 -56.75
N ALA A 49 26.30 -15.29 -57.15
CA ALA A 49 24.92 -15.19 -56.68
C ALA A 49 24.77 -15.45 -55.17
N GLU A 50 25.59 -16.32 -54.58
CA GLU A 50 25.53 -16.61 -53.14
C GLU A 50 26.07 -15.46 -52.27
N ALA A 51 27.08 -14.73 -52.77
CA ALA A 51 27.59 -13.54 -52.13
C ALA A 51 26.53 -12.43 -52.11
N ALA A 52 25.87 -12.19 -53.24
CA ALA A 52 24.78 -11.22 -53.36
C ALA A 52 23.59 -11.56 -52.44
N LYS A 53 23.20 -12.83 -52.35
CA LYS A 53 22.16 -13.30 -51.41
C LYS A 53 22.57 -13.12 -49.94
N ARG A 54 23.84 -13.28 -49.60
CA ARG A 54 24.36 -13.02 -48.25
C ARG A 54 24.31 -11.52 -47.95
N GLU A 55 24.73 -10.68 -48.89
CA GLU A 55 24.75 -9.23 -48.69
C GLU A 55 23.34 -8.66 -48.53
N LYS A 56 22.37 -9.10 -49.35
CA LYS A 56 20.96 -8.74 -49.15
C LYS A 56 20.42 -9.14 -47.77
N ARG A 57 20.83 -10.30 -47.24
CA ARG A 57 20.44 -10.72 -45.88
C ARG A 57 21.07 -9.84 -44.81
N ARG A 58 22.35 -9.47 -44.98
CA ARG A 58 23.05 -8.55 -44.07
C ARG A 58 22.41 -7.17 -44.09
N GLU A 59 22.07 -6.64 -45.27
CA GLU A 59 21.41 -5.34 -45.40
C GLU A 59 20.06 -5.33 -44.68
N LYS A 60 19.21 -6.34 -44.94
CA LYS A 60 17.93 -6.47 -44.21
C LYS A 60 18.12 -6.57 -42.70
N ASN A 61 19.15 -7.29 -42.25
CA ASN A 61 19.44 -7.40 -40.83
C ASN A 61 19.94 -6.08 -40.22
N ARG A 62 20.79 -5.33 -40.94
CA ARG A 62 21.23 -3.99 -40.56
C ARG A 62 20.05 -3.04 -40.43
N GLU A 63 19.13 -3.07 -41.40
CA GLU A 63 17.92 -2.24 -41.38
C GLU A 63 16.99 -2.61 -40.21
N ALA A 64 16.77 -3.90 -39.98
CA ALA A 64 15.97 -4.38 -38.85
C ALA A 64 16.60 -3.98 -37.50
N ALA A 65 17.92 -4.07 -37.37
CA ALA A 65 18.64 -3.65 -36.18
C ALA A 65 18.54 -2.13 -35.97
N ARG A 66 18.62 -1.32 -37.03
CA ARG A 66 18.43 0.13 -36.97
C ARG A 66 17.02 0.48 -36.49
N LYS A 67 15.99 -0.12 -37.09
CA LYS A 67 14.58 0.06 -36.68
C LYS A 67 14.34 -0.35 -35.24
N LEU A 68 14.94 -1.44 -34.78
CA LEU A 68 14.83 -1.89 -33.40
C LEU A 68 15.49 -0.88 -32.44
N LYS A 69 16.67 -0.36 -32.81
CA LYS A 69 17.38 0.66 -32.03
C LYS A 69 16.56 1.95 -31.93
N GLU A 70 16.00 2.44 -33.04
CA GLU A 70 15.13 3.62 -33.08
C GLU A 70 13.91 3.43 -32.18
N LYS A 71 13.19 2.29 -32.30
CA LYS A 71 12.05 1.98 -31.43
C LYS A 71 12.43 1.98 -29.96
N ARG A 72 13.56 1.37 -29.61
CA ARG A 72 14.05 1.34 -28.23
C ARG A 72 14.33 2.75 -27.72
N GLN A 73 14.98 3.59 -28.52
CA GLN A 73 15.26 4.98 -28.16
C GLN A 73 13.97 5.79 -27.98
N CYS A 74 12.97 5.60 -28.84
CA CYS A 74 11.66 6.26 -28.67
C CYS A 74 10.97 5.85 -27.36
N ILE A 75 11.02 4.56 -26.99
CA ILE A 75 10.46 4.07 -25.73
C ILE A 75 11.23 4.66 -24.54
N GLU A 76 12.56 4.61 -24.56
CA GLU A 76 13.40 5.17 -23.50
C GLU A 76 13.16 6.68 -23.31
N TYR A 77 13.01 7.41 -24.41
CA TYR A 77 12.66 8.83 -24.39
C TYR A 77 11.27 9.06 -23.80
N GLY A 78 10.25 8.33 -24.25
CA GLY A 78 8.88 8.45 -23.72
C GLY A 78 8.79 8.12 -22.23
N LEU A 79 9.51 7.09 -21.78
CA LEU A 79 9.60 6.75 -20.35
C LEU A 79 10.29 7.86 -19.55
N SER A 80 11.36 8.45 -20.09
CA SER A 80 12.08 9.56 -19.44
C SER A 80 11.20 10.80 -19.31
N GLN A 81 10.43 11.14 -20.34
CA GLN A 81 9.44 12.22 -20.28
C GLN A 81 8.37 11.93 -19.23
N LYS A 82 7.81 10.71 -19.22
CA LYS A 82 6.77 10.37 -18.25
C LYS A 82 7.27 10.40 -16.82
N LEU A 83 8.52 10.02 -16.60
CA LEU A 83 9.17 10.11 -15.30
C LEU A 83 9.32 11.58 -14.85
N GLN A 84 9.72 12.48 -15.74
CA GLN A 84 9.79 13.91 -15.45
C GLN A 84 8.42 14.51 -15.12
N GLU A 85 7.38 14.15 -15.88
CA GLU A 85 6.00 14.57 -15.60
C GLU A 85 5.56 14.14 -14.20
N LEU A 86 5.73 12.84 -13.88
CA LEU A 86 5.35 12.28 -12.58
C LEU A 86 6.14 12.89 -11.42
N GLN A 87 7.42 13.20 -11.62
CA GLN A 87 8.22 13.91 -10.63
C GLN A 87 7.70 15.33 -10.39
N GLY A 88 7.32 16.05 -11.46
CA GLY A 88 6.70 17.36 -11.35
C GLY A 88 5.37 17.32 -10.60
N GLU A 89 4.50 16.36 -10.94
CA GLU A 89 3.23 16.12 -10.24
C GLU A 89 3.46 15.80 -8.76
N HIS A 90 4.43 14.94 -8.44
CA HIS A 90 4.78 14.60 -7.07
C HIS A 90 5.21 15.85 -6.27
N ILE A 91 6.08 16.69 -6.82
CA ILE A 91 6.51 17.93 -6.17
C ILE A 91 5.32 18.86 -5.94
N ASN A 92 4.44 19.02 -6.93
CA ASN A 92 3.26 19.86 -6.82
C ASN A 92 2.30 19.37 -5.72
N LEU A 93 2.05 18.06 -5.68
CA LEU A 93 1.21 17.44 -4.64
C LEU A 93 1.83 17.57 -3.26
N GLN A 94 3.15 17.38 -3.14
CA GLN A 94 3.88 17.53 -1.88
C GLN A 94 3.79 18.97 -1.36
N ASN A 95 3.97 19.97 -2.24
CA ASN A 95 3.80 21.38 -1.90
C ASN A 95 2.37 21.69 -1.44
N TYR A 96 1.37 21.14 -2.13
CA TYR A 96 -0.03 21.32 -1.75
C TYR A 96 -0.35 20.68 -0.38
N LEU A 97 0.19 19.49 -0.12
CA LEU A 97 0.06 18.82 1.17
C LEU A 97 0.68 19.66 2.30
N GLN A 98 1.88 20.21 2.07
CA GLN A 98 2.54 21.10 3.03
C GLN A 98 1.71 22.36 3.30
N GLN A 99 1.14 22.99 2.27
CA GLN A 99 0.25 24.15 2.44
C GLN A 99 -0.99 23.80 3.27
N LEU A 100 -1.61 22.64 3.01
CA LEU A 100 -2.76 22.18 3.78
C LEU A 100 -2.39 21.88 5.24
N GLN A 101 -1.23 21.27 5.49
CA GLN A 101 -0.74 21.04 6.85
C GLN A 101 -0.47 22.35 7.58
N GLN A 102 0.14 23.34 6.92
CA GLN A 102 0.34 24.66 7.49
C GLN A 102 -0.98 25.36 7.78
N ARG A 103 -1.97 25.26 6.88
CA ARG A 103 -3.30 25.81 7.12
C ARG A 103 -4.00 25.13 8.29
N LYS A 104 -3.90 23.79 8.38
CA LYS A 104 -4.46 23.01 9.50
C LYS A 104 -3.85 23.45 10.82
N THR A 105 -2.52 23.51 10.91
CA THR A 105 -1.81 23.93 12.13
C THR A 105 -2.20 25.35 12.54
N ASN A 106 -2.19 26.31 11.61
CA ASN A 106 -2.65 27.67 11.87
C ASN A 106 -4.09 27.73 12.39
N LEU A 107 -5.00 26.91 11.82
CA LEU A 107 -6.39 26.85 12.29
C LEU A 107 -6.49 26.22 13.67
N GLN A 108 -5.74 25.14 13.94
CA GLN A 108 -5.68 24.52 15.26
C GLN A 108 -5.13 25.48 16.30
N GLU A 109 -4.08 26.23 15.99
CA GLU A 109 -3.55 27.29 16.85
C GLU A 109 -4.60 28.35 17.12
N LYS A 110 -5.34 28.81 16.09
CA LYS A 110 -6.44 29.76 16.28
C LYS A 110 -7.53 29.19 17.18
N VAL A 111 -7.97 27.95 16.95
CA VAL A 111 -8.99 27.30 17.81
C VAL A 111 -8.50 27.20 19.25
N ASN A 112 -7.24 26.79 19.46
CA ASN A 112 -6.66 26.68 20.79
C ASN A 112 -6.46 28.06 21.45
N HIS A 113 -6.12 29.10 20.68
CA HIS A 113 -5.84 30.43 21.18
C HIS A 113 -7.10 31.24 21.48
N PHE A 114 -8.09 31.20 20.58
CA PHE A 114 -9.40 31.79 20.84
C PHE A 114 -10.18 30.97 21.87
N GLY A 115 -9.83 29.69 22.00
CA GLY A 115 -10.16 28.83 23.11
C GLY A 115 -11.66 28.57 23.26
N ILE A 116 -12.00 27.29 23.30
CA ILE A 116 -13.22 26.90 24.02
C ILE A 116 -12.97 27.13 25.52
N ASP A 117 -11.71 27.16 25.98
CA ASP A 117 -11.33 27.27 27.40
C ASP A 117 -11.73 28.59 28.08
N PRO A 118 -11.51 29.80 27.50
CA PRO A 118 -12.05 31.03 28.08
C PRO A 118 -13.58 31.03 28.10
N LEU A 119 -14.21 30.38 27.12
CA LEU A 119 -15.66 30.25 27.03
C LEU A 119 -16.20 29.27 28.08
N ILE A 120 -15.48 28.18 28.33
CA ILE A 120 -15.75 27.19 29.39
C ILE A 120 -15.57 27.85 30.76
N ASP A 121 -14.50 28.62 30.96
CA ASP A 121 -14.27 29.36 32.21
C ASP A 121 -15.37 30.41 32.46
N LEU A 122 -15.82 31.12 31.42
CA LEU A 122 -16.94 32.06 31.50
C LEU A 122 -18.25 31.34 31.87
N LEU A 123 -18.57 30.24 31.16
CA LEU A 123 -19.76 29.43 31.43
C LEU A 123 -19.71 28.75 32.81
N SER A 124 -18.53 28.38 33.30
CA SER A 124 -18.37 27.75 34.61
C SER A 124 -18.61 28.76 35.74
N LYS A 125 -18.11 29.99 35.59
CA LYS A 125 -18.36 31.08 36.55
C LYS A 125 -19.82 31.48 36.60
N GLU A 126 -20.45 31.65 35.44
CA GLU A 126 -21.86 32.06 35.36
C GLU A 126 -22.80 31.02 36.01
N ASN A 127 -22.47 29.73 35.89
CA ASN A 127 -23.19 28.65 36.59
C ASN A 127 -22.94 28.63 38.10
N GLN A 128 -21.73 28.96 38.57
CA GLN A 128 -21.43 29.08 40.01
C GLN A 128 -22.17 30.26 40.63
N ASP A 129 -22.17 31.42 39.97
CA ASP A 129 -22.88 32.61 40.45
C ASP A 129 -24.39 32.35 40.53
N PHE A 130 -24.97 31.68 39.54
CA PHE A 130 -26.37 31.26 39.59
C PHE A 130 -26.66 30.29 40.73
N THR A 131 -25.75 29.36 41.02
CA THR A 131 -25.90 28.38 42.10
C THR A 131 -25.85 29.07 43.46
N LEU A 132 -24.90 29.98 43.66
CA LEU A 132 -24.79 30.75 44.91
C LEU A 132 -26.02 31.63 45.15
N LEU A 133 -26.55 32.26 44.10
CA LEU A 133 -27.75 33.09 44.20
C LEU A 133 -29.01 32.26 44.52
N PHE A 134 -29.05 31.00 44.05
CA PHE A 134 -30.10 30.05 44.40
C PHE A 134 -29.98 29.55 45.84
N GLU A 135 -28.77 29.22 46.31
CA GLU A 135 -28.53 28.82 47.71
C GLU A 135 -28.88 29.95 48.69
N GLU A 136 -28.49 31.20 48.39
CA GLU A 136 -28.83 32.37 49.21
C GLU A 136 -30.34 32.61 49.29
N CYS A 137 -31.08 32.30 48.21
CA CYS A 137 -32.54 32.37 48.21
C CYS A 137 -33.24 31.18 48.91
N ILE A 138 -32.57 30.01 48.99
CA ILE A 138 -33.11 28.84 49.69
C ILE A 138 -32.98 28.99 51.20
N ASP A 139 -31.86 29.54 51.68
CA ASP A 139 -31.66 29.79 53.13
C ASP A 139 -32.68 30.79 53.71
N ASP A 140 -33.17 31.73 52.89
CA ASP A 140 -34.25 32.66 53.27
C ASP A 140 -35.65 32.04 53.25
N LEU A 141 -35.83 30.90 52.57
CA LEU A 141 -37.11 30.19 52.45
C LEU A 141 -37.40 29.29 53.67
N ASP A 142 -36.36 28.78 54.33
CA ASP A 142 -36.49 28.01 55.58
C ASP A 142 -37.00 28.87 56.76
N LEU A 143 -36.74 30.19 56.73
CA LEU A 143 -37.27 31.15 57.70
C LEU A 143 -38.76 31.47 57.49
N LEU A 144 -39.29 31.24 56.29
CA LEU A 144 -40.70 31.49 55.99
C LEU A 144 -41.59 30.36 56.54
N ASP A 145 -41.13 29.11 56.56
CA ASP A 145 -41.91 27.96 57.04
C ASP A 145 -42.24 28.07 58.55
N GLU A 146 -41.29 28.55 59.39
CA GLU A 146 -41.55 28.78 60.83
C GLU A 146 -42.56 29.92 61.09
N SER A 147 -42.71 30.87 60.17
CA SER A 147 -43.66 31.99 60.32
C SER A 147 -45.10 31.61 59.92
N VAL A 148 -45.24 30.67 58.98
CA VAL A 148 -46.56 30.20 58.50
C VAL A 148 -47.20 29.24 59.52
N GLU A 149 -46.41 28.42 60.21
CA GLU A 149 -46.93 27.57 61.29
C GLU A 149 -47.46 28.40 62.47
N ASN A 150 -46.75 29.45 62.87
CA ASN A 150 -47.18 30.34 63.95
C ASN A 150 -48.45 31.16 63.63
N THR A 151 -48.73 31.44 62.35
CA THR A 151 -49.95 32.17 61.96
C THR A 151 -51.18 31.26 61.86
N PHE A 152 -50.99 29.97 61.60
CA PHE A 152 -52.08 29.00 61.58
C PHE A 152 -52.60 28.66 62.99
N ASP A 153 -51.72 28.58 64.00
CA ASP A 153 -52.14 28.34 65.39
C ASP A 153 -52.94 29.52 65.98
N PHE A 154 -52.60 30.77 65.61
CA PHE A 154 -53.33 31.94 66.09
C PHE A 154 -54.74 32.07 65.48
N ALA A 155 -54.94 31.58 64.25
CA ALA A 155 -56.24 31.62 63.59
C ALA A 155 -57.23 30.57 64.15
N PHE A 156 -56.74 29.45 64.67
CA PHE A 156 -57.58 28.37 65.18
C PHE A 156 -58.18 28.68 66.58
N ASP A 157 -57.48 29.46 67.41
CA ASP A 157 -57.97 29.86 68.73
C ASP A 157 -59.06 30.95 68.69
N PHE A 158 -59.12 31.76 67.63
CA PHE A 158 -60.13 32.82 67.54
C PHE A 158 -61.53 32.29 67.19
N GLU A 159 -61.62 31.10 66.57
CA GLU A 159 -62.89 30.54 66.12
C GLU A 159 -63.60 29.68 67.20
N THR A 160 -62.86 29.19 68.20
CA THR A 160 -63.42 28.39 69.29
C THR A 160 -64.00 29.24 70.44
N HIS A 161 -63.54 30.48 70.64
CA HIS A 161 -64.07 31.36 71.69
C HIS A 161 -65.31 32.18 71.29
N SER A 162 -65.61 32.33 69.99
CA SER A 162 -66.80 33.06 69.52
C SER A 162 -68.13 32.30 69.74
N LYS A 163 -68.10 30.98 69.94
CA LYS A 163 -69.31 30.15 70.13
C LYS A 163 -69.78 29.99 71.59
N SER A 164 -69.07 30.53 72.59
CA SER A 164 -69.38 30.30 74.01
C SER A 164 -70.26 31.37 74.68
N MET A 165 -70.69 32.44 74.00
CA MET A 165 -71.40 33.56 74.64
C MET A 165 -72.84 33.81 74.16
N LYS A 166 -73.52 32.78 73.63
CA LYS A 166 -74.95 32.87 73.29
C LYS A 166 -75.75 31.74 73.91
N ASN A 167 -75.78 31.70 75.23
CA ASN A 167 -76.81 31.02 76.01
C ASN A 167 -76.74 31.62 77.43
N ASP A 168 -77.47 32.71 77.62
CA ASP A 168 -78.19 33.07 78.85
C ASP A 168 -79.04 34.32 78.58
#